data_AF-A0A8J2H8C8-F1
#
_entry.id   AF-A0A8J2H8C8-F1
#
_cell.length_a   1.000
_cell.length_b   1.000
_cell.length_c   1.000
_cell.angle_alpha   90.00
_cell.angle_beta   90.00
_cell.angle_gamma   90.00
#
_symmetry.space_group_name_H-M   'P 1'
#
loop_
_entity.id
_entity.type
_entity.pdbx_description
1 polymer ?
#
loop_
_entity_poly.entity_id
_entity_poly.type
_entity_poly.pdbx_seq_one_letter_code
_entity_poly.pdbx_strand_id
1 'polypeptide(L)'
;MFTEGKSMAISYDCKFIETSVGINHNVDELLVGLLTQIRLKLENPERTRDLFRKRSRKNRSRSPLGSCSENNSPKKYRGSRTSASLKVRSLLGKVWARDSKSKSCENLHVL
;
A
#
# COMPACT_ATOMS: atom_id res chain seq x y z
N MET A 1 -17.70 13.08 -5.30
CA MET A 1 -16.74 13.14 -4.17
C MET A 1 -16.54 11.78 -3.49
N PHE A 2 -17.60 11.04 -3.13
CA PHE A 2 -17.48 9.72 -2.46
C PHE A 2 -16.53 8.72 -3.15
N THR A 3 -16.62 8.58 -4.48
CA THR A 3 -15.78 7.67 -5.27
C THR A 3 -14.31 8.08 -5.28
N GLU A 4 -14.04 9.38 -5.38
CA GLU A 4 -12.69 9.95 -5.35
C GLU A 4 -12.06 9.81 -3.96
N GLY A 5 -12.82 10.13 -2.90
CA GLY A 5 -12.41 9.94 -1.51
C GLY A 5 -12.06 8.49 -1.19
N LYS A 6 -12.89 7.54 -1.64
CA LYS A 6 -12.61 6.10 -1.55
C LYS A 6 -11.33 5.71 -2.31
N SER A 7 -11.18 6.21 -3.53
CA SER A 7 -10.01 5.93 -4.38
C SER A 7 -8.72 6.44 -3.74
N MET A 8 -8.74 7.64 -3.19
CA MET A 8 -7.61 8.22 -2.47
C MET A 8 -7.28 7.41 -1.22
N ALA A 9 -8.27 7.01 -0.42
CA ALA A 9 -8.05 6.20 0.77
C ALA A 9 -7.42 4.84 0.46
N ILE A 10 -7.88 4.16 -0.59
CA ILE A 10 -7.25 2.92 -1.09
C ILE A 10 -5.79 3.18 -1.51
N SER A 11 -5.53 4.30 -2.20
CA SER A 11 -4.19 4.64 -2.67
C SER A 11 -3.18 4.79 -1.52
N TYR A 12 -3.65 5.29 -0.36
CA TYR A 12 -2.86 5.53 0.84
C TYR A 12 -2.99 4.44 1.91
N ASP A 13 -3.75 3.38 1.65
CA ASP A 13 -4.01 2.30 2.62
C ASP A 13 -4.60 2.84 3.94
N CYS A 14 -5.60 3.71 3.82
CA CYS A 14 -6.37 4.22 4.95
C CYS A 14 -7.86 3.94 4.80
N LYS A 15 -8.59 4.11 5.89
CA LYS A 15 -10.04 3.98 5.92
C LYS A 15 -10.71 5.28 5.49
N PHE A 16 -11.89 5.17 4.91
CA PHE A 16 -12.70 6.30 4.47
C PHE A 16 -14.13 6.14 4.99
N ILE A 17 -14.69 7.24 5.49
CA ILE A 17 -16.09 7.37 5.86
C ILE A 17 -16.53 8.79 5.48
N GLU A 18 -17.70 8.92 4.88
CA GLU A 18 -18.32 10.22 4.60
C GLU A 18 -19.23 10.56 5.78
N THR A 19 -19.05 11.75 6.36
CA THR A 19 -19.72 12.16 7.61
C THR A 19 -20.24 13.59 7.44
N SER A 20 -21.42 13.87 8.00
CA SER A 20 -21.97 15.23 8.05
C SER A 20 -22.55 15.51 9.43
N VAL A 21 -21.94 16.47 10.14
CA VAL A 21 -22.34 16.82 11.51
C VAL A 21 -23.69 17.55 11.54
N GLY A 22 -23.97 18.38 10.54
CA GLY A 22 -25.21 19.18 10.50
C GLY A 22 -26.50 18.37 10.40
N ILE A 23 -26.41 17.12 9.93
CA ILE A 23 -27.53 16.17 9.85
C ILE A 23 -27.28 14.90 10.67
N ASN A 24 -26.25 14.90 11.52
CA ASN A 24 -25.83 13.77 12.35
C ASN A 24 -25.63 12.45 11.56
N HIS A 25 -25.05 12.53 10.36
CA HIS A 25 -24.78 11.36 9.51
C HIS A 25 -23.39 10.77 9.79
N ASN A 26 -23.33 9.48 10.11
CA ASN A 26 -22.11 8.69 10.31
C ASN A 26 -21.17 9.21 11.42
N VAL A 27 -21.69 9.95 12.38
CA VAL A 27 -20.88 10.54 13.47
C VAL A 27 -20.47 9.45 14.46
N ASP A 28 -21.43 8.65 14.92
CA ASP A 28 -21.19 7.57 15.88
C ASP A 28 -20.32 6.48 15.25
N GLU A 29 -20.59 6.13 13.99
CA GLU A 29 -19.85 5.15 13.20
C GLU A 29 -18.38 5.56 13.02
N LEU A 30 -18.11 6.85 12.83
CA LEU A 30 -16.75 7.39 12.78
C LEU A 30 -16.04 7.21 14.13
N LEU A 31 -16.69 7.58 15.24
CA LEU A 31 -16.11 7.53 16.58
C LEU A 31 -15.86 6.09 17.03
N VAL A 32 -16.85 5.20 16.87
CA VAL A 32 -16.74 3.77 17.16
C VAL A 32 -15.68 3.13 16.26
N GLY A 33 -15.65 3.48 14.98
CA GLY A 33 -14.66 3.01 14.02
C GLY A 33 -13.23 3.38 14.43
N LEU A 34 -13.00 4.63 14.86
CA LEU A 34 -11.69 5.09 15.32
C LEU A 34 -11.24 4.36 16.59
N LEU A 35 -12.12 4.28 17.59
CA LEU A 35 -11.83 3.58 18.85
C LEU A 35 -11.48 2.10 18.59
N THR A 36 -12.23 1.44 17.71
CA THR A 36 -11.99 0.05 17.31
C THR A 36 -10.61 -0.10 16.65
N GLN A 37 -10.22 0.82 15.76
CA GLN A 37 -8.89 0.78 15.16
C GLN A 37 -7.75 1.02 16.16
N ILE A 38 -7.97 1.87 17.17
CA ILE A 38 -6.99 2.08 18.24
C ILE A 38 -6.82 0.79 19.04
N ARG A 39 -7.91 0.16 19.48
CA ARG A 39 -7.87 -1.10 20.25
C ARG A 39 -7.17 -2.21 19.48
N LEU A 40 -7.51 -2.42 18.21
CA LEU A 40 -6.86 -3.43 17.36
C LEU A 40 -5.35 -3.19 17.21
N LYS A 41 -4.92 -1.92 17.14
CA LYS A 41 -3.49 -1.58 17.07
C LYS A 41 -2.75 -1.87 18.37
N LEU A 42 -3.40 -1.67 19.51
CA LEU A 42 -2.83 -1.97 20.82
C LEU A 42 -2.74 -3.47 21.08
N GLU A 43 -3.72 -4.24 20.63
CA GLU A 43 -3.73 -5.71 20.77
C GLU A 43 -2.66 -6.38 19.90
N ASN A 44 -2.37 -5.83 18.71
CA ASN A 44 -1.46 -6.41 17.73
C ASN A 44 -0.41 -5.40 17.23
N PRO A 45 0.56 -4.99 18.08
CA PRO A 45 1.55 -3.97 17.72
C PRO A 45 2.46 -4.40 16.57
N GLU A 46 2.86 -5.66 16.50
CA GLU A 46 3.73 -6.19 15.43
C GLU A 46 3.08 -6.06 14.04
N ARG A 47 1.80 -6.44 13.93
CA ARG A 47 1.01 -6.28 12.70
C ARG A 47 0.92 -4.82 12.28
N THR A 48 0.80 -3.91 13.25
CA THR A 48 0.73 -2.47 13.01
C THR A 48 2.06 -1.92 12.48
N ARG A 49 3.19 -2.32 13.08
CA ARG A 49 4.53 -1.92 12.63
C ARG A 49 4.79 -2.34 11.19
N ASP A 50 4.37 -3.54 10.80
CA ASP A 50 4.49 -4.03 9.43
C ASP A 50 3.66 -3.21 8.43
N LEU A 51 2.43 -2.83 8.80
CA LEU A 51 1.59 -1.95 7.98
C LEU A 51 2.24 -0.59 7.76
N PHE A 52 2.78 0.04 8.81
CA PHE A 52 3.53 1.30 8.70
C PHE A 52 4.78 1.16 7.84
N ARG A 53 5.51 0.04 7.96
CA ARG A 53 6.71 -0.22 7.16
C ARG A 53 6.40 -0.43 5.68
N LYS A 54 5.30 -1.13 5.36
CA LYS A 54 4.79 -1.29 3.99
C LYS A 54 4.37 0.05 3.40
N ARG A 55 3.68 0.89 4.18
CA ARG A 55 3.26 2.23 3.75
C ARG A 55 4.44 3.16 3.46
N SER A 56 5.46 3.17 4.32
CA SER A 56 6.69 3.96 4.10
C SER A 56 7.41 3.57 2.80
N ARG A 57 7.51 2.27 2.50
CA ARG A 57 8.13 1.78 1.25
C ARG A 57 7.34 2.18 0.01
N LYS A 58 6.01 2.05 0.04
CA LYS A 58 5.12 2.45 -1.06
C LYS A 58 5.17 3.96 -1.32
N ASN A 59 5.36 4.77 -0.28
CA ASN A 59 5.47 6.22 -0.43
C ASN A 59 6.80 6.63 -1.08
N ARG A 60 7.91 5.94 -0.76
CA ARG A 60 9.22 6.18 -1.41
C ARG A 60 9.21 5.84 -2.91
N SER A 61 8.46 4.82 -3.33
CA SER A 61 8.33 4.47 -4.75
C SER A 61 7.43 5.42 -5.56
N ARG A 62 6.72 6.35 -4.91
CA ARG A 62 5.87 7.35 -5.56
C ARG A 62 6.49 8.77 -5.56
N SER A 63 7.72 8.91 -5.07
CA SER A 63 8.49 10.14 -5.21
C SER A 63 8.69 10.42 -6.71
N PRO A 64 8.36 11.62 -7.22
CA PRO A 64 8.63 11.99 -8.62
C PRO A 64 10.13 12.03 -8.96
N LEU A 65 11.00 11.99 -7.95
CA LEU A 65 12.46 11.98 -8.06
C LEU A 65 13.01 10.61 -7.63
N GLY A 66 13.08 9.68 -8.58
CA GLY A 66 13.66 8.34 -8.34
C GLY A 66 14.20 7.65 -9.58
N SER A 67 14.27 8.34 -10.72
CA SER A 67 14.84 7.81 -11.97
C SER A 67 15.46 8.92 -12.81
N CYS A 68 16.46 9.60 -12.27
CA CYS A 68 17.45 10.32 -13.05
C CYS A 68 18.70 10.52 -12.19
N SER A 69 19.60 9.53 -12.23
CA SER A 69 21.00 9.77 -11.91
C SER A 69 21.83 9.25 -13.07
N GLU A 70 21.84 10.09 -14.11
CA GLU A 70 22.82 10.08 -15.17
C GLU A 70 24.12 10.63 -14.57
N ASN A 71 24.85 9.76 -13.88
CA ASN A 71 26.18 10.07 -13.38
C ASN A 71 27.17 9.10 -14.01
N ASN A 72 27.82 9.61 -15.06
CA ASN A 72 29.07 9.08 -15.61
C ASN A 72 30.05 8.80 -14.46
N SER A 73 30.21 7.53 -14.11
CA SER A 73 31.36 7.05 -13.35
C SER A 73 31.68 5.62 -13.77
N PRO A 74 32.92 5.32 -14.20
CA PRO A 74 33.29 3.99 -14.66
C PRO A 74 33.48 3.08 -13.45
N LYS A 75 32.47 2.26 -13.12
CA LYS A 75 32.66 1.18 -12.14
C LYS A 75 33.37 0.01 -12.80
N LYS A 76 34.58 -0.22 -12.29
CA LYS A 76 35.55 -1.24 -12.68
C LYS A 76 34.94 -2.65 -12.78
N TYR A 77 35.41 -3.33 -13.81
CA TYR A 77 35.24 -4.72 -14.18
C TYR A 77 35.31 -5.70 -12.97
N ARG A 78 34.27 -6.53 -12.79
CA ARG A 78 34.45 -7.88 -12.20
C ARG A 78 33.93 -8.87 -13.24
N GLY A 79 34.85 -9.40 -14.03
CA GLY A 79 34.55 -10.37 -15.06
C GLY A 79 33.98 -11.67 -14.48
N SER A 80 33.11 -12.30 -15.24
CA SER A 80 33.22 -13.74 -15.49
C SER A 80 32.46 -14.05 -16.78
N ARG A 81 33.22 -14.33 -17.84
CA ARG A 81 32.72 -14.99 -19.05
C ARG A 81 32.37 -16.42 -18.66
N THR A 82 31.08 -16.76 -18.57
CA THR A 82 30.64 -18.15 -18.74
C THR A 82 29.35 -18.18 -19.54
N SER A 83 29.42 -18.97 -20.60
CA SER A 83 28.44 -19.28 -21.63
C SER A 83 27.08 -19.79 -21.12
N ALA A 84 26.08 -19.64 -21.99
CA ALA A 84 24.89 -20.49 -22.11
C ALA A 84 24.13 -20.82 -20.81
N SER A 85 23.27 -19.90 -20.36
CA SER A 85 22.00 -20.28 -19.73
C SER A 85 20.99 -19.15 -19.86
N LEU A 86 19.92 -19.42 -20.60
CA LEU A 86 18.76 -18.54 -20.74
C LEU A 86 18.12 -18.36 -19.36
N LYS A 87 18.22 -17.15 -18.81
CA LYS A 87 17.63 -16.79 -17.52
C LYS A 87 16.09 -16.83 -17.60
N VAL A 88 15.50 -17.96 -17.20
CA VAL A 88 14.07 -18.14 -16.89
C VAL A 88 13.70 -17.35 -15.62
N ARG A 89 13.92 -16.02 -15.63
CA ARG A 89 13.54 -15.12 -14.52
C ARG A 89 12.46 -14.12 -14.91
N SER A 90 12.10 -14.04 -16.20
CA SER A 90 11.09 -13.10 -16.71
C SER A 90 9.64 -13.66 -16.66
N LEU A 91 9.46 -14.99 -16.65
CA LEU A 91 8.13 -15.60 -16.75
C LEU A 91 7.38 -15.72 -15.41
N LEU A 92 8.10 -15.72 -14.28
CA LEU A 92 7.48 -15.79 -12.94
C LEU A 92 6.86 -14.45 -12.50
N GLY A 93 7.28 -13.31 -13.09
CA GLY A 93 6.74 -12.00 -12.75
C GLY A 93 5.29 -11.77 -13.21
N LYS A 94 4.85 -12.46 -14.27
CA LYS A 94 3.53 -12.23 -14.89
C LYS A 94 2.42 -13.14 -14.37
N VAL A 95 2.74 -14.25 -13.72
CA VAL A 95 1.72 -15.19 -13.18
C VAL A 95 1.20 -14.75 -11.80
N TRP A 96 1.94 -13.91 -11.07
CA TRP A 96 1.54 -13.39 -9.76
C TRP A 96 0.95 -11.97 -9.78
N ALA A 97 0.81 -11.36 -10.95
CA ALA A 97 -0.01 -10.16 -11.14
C ALA A 97 -1.53 -10.49 -11.15
N ARG A 98 -1.91 -11.68 -10.66
CA ARG A 98 -3.31 -12.10 -10.46
C ARG A 98 -3.94 -11.24 -9.37
N ASP A 99 -4.65 -10.23 -9.84
CA ASP A 99 -5.88 -9.69 -9.26
C ASP A 99 -5.79 -9.48 -7.73
N SER A 100 -4.92 -8.56 -7.29
CA SER A 100 -5.09 -7.96 -5.97
C SER A 100 -6.28 -7.00 -6.00
N LYS A 101 -7.49 -7.55 -6.24
CA LYS A 101 -8.74 -6.97 -5.75
C LYS A 101 -8.52 -6.73 -4.26
N SER A 102 -8.26 -5.48 -3.91
CA SER A 102 -8.12 -5.03 -2.54
C SER A 102 -9.34 -5.53 -1.75
N LYS A 103 -9.16 -6.49 -0.83
CA LYS A 103 -10.22 -7.06 0.02
C LYS A 103 -10.78 -6.08 1.06
N SER A 104 -10.89 -4.79 0.77
CA SER A 104 -10.96 -3.77 1.83
C SER A 104 -12.22 -2.91 1.86
N CYS A 105 -13.30 -3.30 1.18
CA CYS A 105 -14.55 -2.53 1.21
C CYS A 105 -15.76 -3.29 1.77
N GLU A 106 -15.70 -4.61 1.99
CA GLU A 106 -16.89 -5.39 2.40
C GLU A 106 -17.05 -5.54 3.92
N ASN A 107 -16.04 -5.20 4.73
CA ASN A 107 -16.13 -5.32 6.19
C ASN A 107 -16.78 -4.11 6.89
N LEU A 108 -17.57 -3.28 6.19
CA LEU A 108 -18.35 -2.22 6.86
C LEU A 108 -19.70 -2.72 7.39
N HIS A 109 -20.16 -3.90 6.95
CA HIS A 109 -21.37 -4.54 7.44
C HIS A 109 -21.03 -5.90 8.07
N VAL A 110 -20.62 -5.91 9.33
CA VAL A 110 -20.79 -7.08 10.19
C VAL A 110 -21.41 -6.59 11.48
N LEU A 111 -22.73 -6.54 11.44
CA LEU A 111 -23.68 -6.66 12.54
C LEU A 111 -24.87 -7.45 12.00
#